data_AF-J9G2R2-F1
#
_entry.id   AF-J9G2R2-F1
#
_cell.length_a   1.000
_cell.length_b   1.000
_cell.length_c   1.000
_cell.angle_alpha   90.00
_cell.angle_beta   90.00
_cell.angle_gamma   90.00
#
_symmetry.space_group_name_H-M   'P 1'
#
loop_
_entity.id
_entity.type
_entity.pdbx_description
1 polymer ?
#
loop_
_entity_poly.entity_id
_entity_poly.type
_entity_poly.pdbx_seq_one_letter_code
_entity_poly.pdbx_strand_id
1 'polypeptide(L)'
;RESWTPGSAFKPIVAAIGLTTGAITAEEDLGSEGLSWQKDESWGNYKVTTLHEYDQAVLKNALVYSDNIYFAKTALKIGKKSMEEQLDKLGFGQDLPFEIGMSSSQYSNEKGIASEIQLADSGYGQGEILVNPLHLACMYSGFFQDGNMIAPYLEYEEGKEPSYWVEHAFTPEAAKTIYEDLKEVVSNPNGTGHGAASVRGVSLAGKTGTAEIKSSQEDENGRELGWFVVYNTDVPKSGVV
;
A
#
# COMPACT_ATOMS: atom_id res chain seq x y z
N ARG A 1 -5.55 5.70 -17.90
CA ARG A 1 -4.46 6.67 -18.16
C ARG A 1 -4.21 7.52 -16.93
N GLU A 2 -5.24 7.93 -16.18
CA GLU A 2 -5.13 8.77 -14.99
C GLU A 2 -4.54 8.05 -13.78
N SER A 3 -3.99 8.83 -12.85
CA SER A 3 -3.51 8.42 -11.53
C SER A 3 -4.49 8.92 -10.47
N TRP A 4 -4.68 8.12 -9.42
CA TRP A 4 -5.71 8.36 -8.40
C TRP A 4 -5.13 8.14 -7.02
N THR A 5 -5.73 8.75 -6.00
CA THR A 5 -5.37 8.48 -4.61
C THR A 5 -5.67 7.01 -4.29
N PRO A 6 -4.65 6.20 -3.92
CA PRO A 6 -4.83 4.76 -3.69
C PRO A 6 -5.50 4.47 -2.34
N GLY A 7 -5.44 5.43 -1.40
CA GLY A 7 -5.92 5.25 -0.03
C GLY A 7 -5.31 4.02 0.62
N SER A 8 -6.11 3.33 1.44
CA SER A 8 -5.63 2.18 2.21
C SER A 8 -5.09 1.00 1.37
N ALA A 9 -5.30 0.97 0.05
CA ALA A 9 -4.66 -0.01 -0.82
C ALA A 9 -3.14 0.20 -0.94
N PHE A 10 -2.60 1.35 -0.50
CA PHE A 10 -1.16 1.62 -0.52
C PHE A 10 -0.41 1.13 0.73
N LYS A 11 -1.13 0.89 1.83
CA LYS A 11 -0.56 0.45 3.11
C LYS A 11 0.38 -0.76 3.01
N PRO A 12 0.09 -1.81 2.22
CA PRO A 12 1.00 -2.93 2.07
C PRO A 12 2.34 -2.54 1.43
N ILE A 13 2.36 -1.53 0.56
CA ILE A 13 3.60 -1.01 -0.04
C ILE A 13 4.44 -0.32 1.04
N VAL A 14 3.82 0.54 1.86
CA VAL A 14 4.49 1.22 2.97
C VAL A 14 5.00 0.23 4.02
N ALA A 15 4.21 -0.81 4.31
CA ALA A 15 4.63 -1.91 5.18
C ALA A 15 5.89 -2.61 4.64
N ALA A 16 5.88 -2.98 3.36
CA ALA A 16 6.99 -3.66 2.71
C ALA A 16 8.26 -2.79 2.68
N ILE A 17 8.12 -1.47 2.46
CA ILE A 17 9.21 -0.51 2.61
C ILE A 17 9.76 -0.54 4.03
N GLY A 18 8.89 -0.42 5.04
CA GLY A 18 9.30 -0.40 6.45
C GLY A 18 10.05 -1.65 6.88
N LEU A 19 9.61 -2.83 6.43
CA LEU A 19 10.31 -4.09 6.66
C LEU A 19 11.64 -4.16 5.88
N THR A 20 11.65 -3.72 4.62
CA THR A 20 12.83 -3.74 3.75
C THR A 20 13.95 -2.85 4.28
N THR A 21 13.61 -1.68 4.82
CA THR A 21 14.58 -0.73 5.39
C THR A 21 14.93 -1.03 6.86
N GLY A 22 14.22 -1.96 7.50
CA GLY A 22 14.36 -2.26 8.92
C GLY A 22 13.80 -1.18 9.84
N ALA A 23 12.97 -0.26 9.32
CA ALA A 23 12.33 0.78 10.11
C ALA A 23 11.28 0.24 11.10
N ILE A 24 10.71 -0.93 10.78
CA ILE A 24 9.79 -1.69 11.65
C ILE A 24 10.11 -3.19 11.58
N THR A 25 9.63 -3.97 12.55
CA THR A 25 9.49 -5.42 12.45
C THR A 25 8.01 -5.81 12.42
N ALA A 26 7.67 -7.01 11.92
CA ALA A 26 6.29 -7.45 11.79
C ALA A 26 5.57 -7.58 13.16
N GLU A 27 6.34 -7.94 14.17
CA GLU A 27 5.92 -8.14 15.56
C GLU A 27 6.02 -6.85 16.40
N GLU A 28 6.52 -5.76 15.83
CA GLU A 28 6.60 -4.49 16.55
C GLU A 28 5.20 -3.93 16.80
N ASP A 29 4.86 -3.75 18.08
CA ASP A 29 3.64 -3.08 18.49
C ASP A 29 3.88 -1.56 18.53
N LEU A 30 3.22 -0.82 17.63
CA LEU A 30 3.35 0.64 17.54
C LEU A 30 2.38 1.39 18.47
N GLY A 31 1.65 0.67 19.33
CA GLY A 31 0.74 1.21 20.34
C GLY A 31 -0.62 1.62 19.78
N SER A 32 -1.68 1.15 20.44
CA SER A 32 -3.07 1.52 20.15
C SER A 32 -3.40 2.91 20.71
N GLU A 33 -3.99 3.78 19.86
CA GLU A 33 -4.28 5.19 20.17
C GLU A 33 -5.79 5.49 20.16
N GLY A 34 -6.62 4.43 20.18
CA GLY A 34 -8.04 4.52 19.87
C GLY A 34 -8.28 4.88 18.40
N LEU A 35 -9.31 5.69 18.13
CA LEU A 35 -9.75 6.02 16.76
C LEU A 35 -9.08 7.27 16.15
N SER A 36 -8.26 8.00 16.91
CA SER A 36 -7.67 9.25 16.44
C SER A 36 -6.34 9.55 17.13
N TRP A 37 -5.35 9.97 16.35
CA TRP A 37 -3.99 10.20 16.83
C TRP A 37 -3.31 11.39 16.15
N GLN A 38 -2.43 12.06 16.88
CA GLN A 38 -1.45 13.00 16.36
C GLN A 38 -0.12 12.76 17.06
N LYS A 39 0.99 13.07 16.40
CA LYS A 39 2.33 12.86 16.97
C LYS A 39 2.55 13.71 18.22
N ASP A 40 2.27 15.01 18.13
CA ASP A 40 2.41 15.98 19.22
C ASP A 40 1.59 17.25 18.90
N GLU A 41 1.64 18.26 19.77
CA GLU A 41 0.88 19.51 19.64
C GLU A 41 1.30 20.36 18.41
N SER A 42 2.46 20.11 17.80
CA SER A 42 2.92 20.86 16.62
C SER A 42 2.04 20.63 15.39
N TRP A 43 1.26 19.55 15.38
CA TRP A 43 0.28 19.25 14.35
C TRP A 43 -1.01 20.09 14.50
N GLY A 44 -1.11 20.90 15.56
CA GLY A 44 -2.30 21.68 15.85
C GLY A 44 -3.52 20.78 16.05
N ASN A 45 -4.58 21.04 15.28
CA ASN A 45 -5.82 20.27 15.33
C ASN A 45 -5.82 19.05 14.40
N TYR A 46 -4.76 18.84 13.61
CA TYR A 46 -4.71 17.73 12.67
C TYR A 46 -4.54 16.40 13.39
N LYS A 47 -5.36 15.42 13.01
CA LYS A 47 -5.28 14.05 13.53
C LYS A 47 -5.51 13.03 12.41
N VAL A 48 -4.73 11.96 12.44
CA VAL A 48 -4.99 10.76 11.65
C VAL A 48 -6.10 9.97 12.35
N THR A 49 -7.09 9.50 11.59
CA THR A 49 -8.24 8.74 12.12
C THR A 49 -8.28 7.33 11.54
N THR A 50 -8.77 6.38 12.33
CA THR A 50 -9.00 4.99 11.90
C THR A 50 -10.43 4.57 12.25
N LEU A 51 -10.92 3.49 11.65
CA LEU A 51 -12.32 3.04 11.81
C LEU A 51 -12.51 2.00 12.92
N HIS A 52 -11.43 1.31 13.31
CA HIS A 52 -11.52 0.16 14.20
C HIS A 52 -10.48 0.25 15.31
N GLU A 53 -10.92 -0.03 16.53
CA GLU A 53 -10.04 -0.34 17.66
C GLU A 53 -9.81 -1.85 17.70
N TYR A 54 -8.58 -2.25 18.04
CA TYR A 54 -8.17 -3.63 18.16
C TYR A 54 -6.96 -3.74 19.10
N ASP A 55 -6.76 -4.93 19.65
CA ASP A 55 -5.62 -5.22 20.53
C ASP A 55 -4.38 -5.53 19.70
N GLN A 56 -3.21 -5.15 20.23
CA GLN A 56 -1.88 -5.34 19.62
C GLN A 56 -1.77 -4.66 18.26
N ALA A 57 -1.23 -3.44 18.24
CA ALA A 57 -1.00 -2.68 17.03
C ALA A 57 0.27 -3.17 16.32
N VAL A 58 0.26 -4.44 15.91
CA VAL A 58 1.29 -5.11 15.11
C VAL A 58 0.88 -5.15 13.63
N LEU A 59 1.85 -5.35 12.73
CA LEU A 59 1.66 -5.19 11.28
C LEU A 59 0.47 -5.98 10.72
N LYS A 60 0.39 -7.28 11.06
CA LYS A 60 -0.71 -8.15 10.62
C LYS A 60 -2.07 -7.59 10.98
N ASN A 61 -2.25 -7.20 12.24
CA ASN A 61 -3.54 -6.66 12.71
C ASN A 61 -3.83 -5.32 12.04
N ALA A 62 -2.83 -4.44 11.89
CA ALA A 62 -2.97 -3.17 11.20
C ALA A 62 -3.41 -3.36 9.73
N LEU A 63 -2.93 -4.39 9.04
CA LEU A 63 -3.38 -4.73 7.68
C LEU A 63 -4.83 -5.26 7.69
N VAL A 64 -5.14 -6.21 8.58
CA VAL A 64 -6.48 -6.82 8.73
C VAL A 64 -7.55 -5.77 9.01
N TYR A 65 -7.33 -4.89 9.99
CA TYR A 65 -8.25 -3.82 10.37
C TYR A 65 -8.08 -2.55 9.54
N SER A 66 -7.14 -2.52 8.60
CA SER A 66 -6.84 -1.37 7.76
C SER A 66 -6.60 -0.09 8.58
N ASP A 67 -5.67 -0.14 9.53
CA ASP A 67 -5.45 0.94 10.50
C ASP A 67 -4.59 2.10 9.94
N ASN A 68 -5.19 3.28 9.73
CA ASN A 68 -4.44 4.44 9.24
C ASN A 68 -3.35 4.90 10.22
N ILE A 69 -3.59 4.81 11.54
CA ILE A 69 -2.68 5.33 12.56
C ILE A 69 -1.38 4.53 12.58
N TYR A 70 -1.47 3.19 12.51
CA TYR A 70 -0.30 2.32 12.40
C TYR A 70 0.58 2.67 11.18
N PHE A 71 -0.04 2.91 10.01
CA PHE A 71 0.71 3.22 8.79
C PHE A 71 1.24 4.66 8.75
N ALA A 72 0.55 5.61 9.38
CA ALA A 72 1.09 6.94 9.63
C ALA A 72 2.35 6.88 10.50
N LYS A 73 2.30 6.15 11.63
CA LYS A 73 3.47 5.92 12.49
C LYS A 73 4.60 5.21 11.75
N THR A 74 4.29 4.19 10.95
CA THR A 74 5.26 3.48 10.11
C THR A 74 5.96 4.43 9.13
N ALA A 75 5.23 5.31 8.45
CA ALA A 75 5.83 6.29 7.54
C ALA A 75 6.74 7.29 8.25
N LEU A 76 6.36 7.74 9.45
CA LEU A 76 7.20 8.59 10.28
C LEU A 76 8.49 7.87 10.74
N LYS A 77 8.40 6.58 11.06
CA LYS A 77 9.57 5.74 11.42
C LYS A 77 10.51 5.48 10.24
N ILE A 78 9.97 5.24 9.04
CA ILE A 78 10.75 5.16 7.80
C ILE A 78 11.48 6.50 7.58
N GLY A 79 10.77 7.60 7.84
CA GLY A 79 11.30 8.96 7.69
C GLY A 79 11.31 9.42 6.24
N LYS A 80 11.23 10.74 6.05
CA LYS A 80 11.06 11.38 4.74
C LYS A 80 12.06 10.87 3.70
N LYS A 81 13.35 10.98 4.00
CA LYS A 81 14.43 10.67 3.04
C LYS A 81 14.34 9.21 2.56
N SER A 82 14.20 8.27 3.49
CA SER A 82 14.14 6.85 3.14
C SER A 82 12.85 6.51 2.39
N MET A 83 11.73 7.15 2.75
CA MET A 83 10.47 7.00 2.01
C MET A 83 10.62 7.48 0.56
N GLU A 84 11.14 8.69 0.33
CA GLU A 84 11.35 9.24 -1.02
C GLU A 84 12.28 8.35 -1.85
N GLU A 85 13.43 7.92 -1.29
CA GLU A 85 14.37 7.02 -1.97
C GLU A 85 13.72 5.69 -2.38
N GLN A 86 12.86 5.12 -1.53
CA GLN A 86 12.17 3.87 -1.84
C GLN A 86 11.05 4.07 -2.85
N LEU A 87 10.29 5.17 -2.78
CA LEU A 87 9.26 5.48 -3.77
C LEU A 87 9.86 5.76 -5.15
N ASP A 88 10.98 6.49 -5.21
CA ASP A 88 11.73 6.71 -6.46
C ASP A 88 12.21 5.38 -7.05
N LYS A 89 12.77 4.49 -6.21
CA LYS A 89 13.18 3.14 -6.60
C LYS A 89 12.01 2.31 -7.14
N LEU A 90 10.82 2.45 -6.55
CA LEU A 90 9.62 1.75 -6.98
C LEU A 90 9.03 2.30 -8.30
N GLY A 91 9.59 3.37 -8.88
CA GLY A 91 9.17 3.89 -10.19
C GLY A 91 8.22 5.08 -10.12
N PHE A 92 8.05 5.71 -8.94
CA PHE A 92 7.32 6.98 -8.86
C PHE A 92 8.08 8.08 -9.63
N GLY A 93 7.33 8.93 -10.34
CA GLY A 93 7.86 9.97 -11.22
C GLY A 93 8.44 9.45 -12.55
N GLN A 94 8.42 8.14 -12.80
CA GLN A 94 8.93 7.52 -14.02
C GLN A 94 7.80 7.12 -14.97
N ASP A 95 8.11 6.98 -16.25
CA ASP A 95 7.20 6.38 -17.22
C ASP A 95 7.08 4.88 -16.95
N LEU A 96 5.86 4.35 -16.94
CA LEU A 96 5.65 2.90 -16.85
C LEU A 96 6.24 2.25 -18.11
N PRO A 97 6.98 1.12 -18.00
CA PRO A 97 7.51 0.38 -19.13
C PRO A 97 6.39 -0.42 -19.80
N PHE A 98 5.43 0.29 -20.39
CA PHE A 98 4.22 -0.26 -21.00
C PHE A 98 3.99 0.40 -22.35
N GLU A 99 3.53 -0.38 -23.32
CA GLU A 99 3.38 0.08 -24.72
C GLU A 99 2.38 1.23 -24.88
N ILE A 100 1.39 1.29 -23.99
CA ILE A 100 0.39 2.35 -23.99
C ILE A 100 0.82 3.41 -22.97
N GLY A 101 0.93 4.66 -23.43
CA GLY A 101 1.24 5.80 -22.55
C GLY A 101 0.27 5.92 -21.38
N MET A 102 0.82 5.82 -20.17
CA MET A 102 0.13 5.94 -18.89
C MET A 102 0.63 7.17 -18.14
N SER A 103 -0.22 7.82 -17.34
CA SER A 103 0.26 8.85 -16.41
C SER A 103 1.15 8.20 -15.36
N SER A 104 2.30 8.83 -15.10
CA SER A 104 3.20 8.46 -14.01
C SER A 104 2.50 8.60 -12.66
N SER A 105 2.94 7.79 -11.71
CA SER A 105 2.53 7.95 -10.31
C SER A 105 3.40 9.01 -9.63
N GLN A 106 2.87 9.67 -8.60
CA GLN A 106 3.57 10.69 -7.83
C GLN A 106 3.29 10.53 -6.34
N TYR A 107 4.19 11.06 -5.51
CA TYR A 107 4.03 11.13 -4.06
C TYR A 107 4.08 12.55 -3.49
N SER A 108 4.30 13.54 -4.35
CA SER A 108 4.30 14.95 -4.02
C SER A 108 3.93 15.77 -5.25
N ASN A 109 3.31 16.92 -5.04
CA ASN A 109 3.08 17.95 -6.06
C ASN A 109 4.32 18.84 -6.27
N GLU A 110 5.29 18.77 -5.36
CA GLU A 110 6.55 19.50 -5.41
C GLU A 110 7.75 18.55 -5.56
N LYS A 111 8.98 19.03 -5.32
CA LYS A 111 10.22 18.24 -5.45
C LYS A 111 10.44 17.19 -4.35
N GLY A 112 9.42 16.88 -3.55
CA GLY A 112 9.49 15.96 -2.42
C GLY A 112 8.41 16.23 -1.38
N ILE A 113 8.35 15.37 -0.36
CA ILE A 113 7.40 15.47 0.76
C ILE A 113 7.74 16.72 1.59
N ALA A 114 6.83 17.68 1.66
CA ALA A 114 7.09 19.00 2.24
C ALA A 114 6.97 19.04 3.77
N SER A 115 6.17 18.17 4.38
CA SER A 115 5.89 18.19 5.81
C SER A 115 5.80 16.81 6.45
N GLU A 116 5.87 16.78 7.78
CA GLU A 116 5.70 15.56 8.55
C GLU A 116 4.26 15.01 8.48
N ILE A 117 3.26 15.89 8.44
CA ILE A 117 1.87 15.51 8.21
C ILE A 117 1.72 14.85 6.84
N GLN A 118 2.28 15.44 5.79
CA GLN A 118 2.26 14.83 4.46
C GLN A 118 2.96 13.46 4.45
N LEU A 119 4.07 13.30 5.16
CA LEU A 119 4.73 11.99 5.30
C LEU A 119 3.81 10.96 5.96
N ALA A 120 3.13 11.34 7.04
CA ALA A 120 2.17 10.48 7.72
C ALA A 120 1.01 10.09 6.81
N ASP A 121 0.46 11.06 6.07
CA ASP A 121 -0.66 10.86 5.14
C ASP A 121 -0.30 9.93 3.99
N SER A 122 0.92 10.08 3.46
CA SER A 122 1.47 9.17 2.46
C SER A 122 1.55 7.73 2.97
N GLY A 123 1.75 7.53 4.27
CA GLY A 123 1.80 6.21 4.91
C GLY A 123 0.56 5.36 4.69
N TYR A 124 -0.62 5.98 4.64
CA TYR A 124 -1.89 5.30 4.37
C TYR A 124 -2.48 5.64 3.01
N GLY A 125 -1.64 6.10 2.08
CA GLY A 125 -1.98 6.33 0.67
C GLY A 125 -2.85 7.56 0.42
N GLN A 126 -2.79 8.54 1.33
CA GLN A 126 -3.46 9.83 1.25
C GLN A 126 -2.43 10.95 1.02
N GLY A 127 -2.84 12.21 1.23
CA GLY A 127 -2.00 13.37 0.96
C GLY A 127 -1.87 13.62 -0.53
N GLU A 128 -0.65 13.59 -1.05
CA GLU A 128 -0.35 13.90 -2.47
C GLU A 128 0.03 12.65 -3.28
N ILE A 129 -0.16 11.46 -2.71
CA ILE A 129 0.05 10.19 -3.40
C ILE A 129 -1.03 10.01 -4.47
N LEU A 130 -0.61 9.95 -5.73
CA LEU A 130 -1.43 9.53 -6.86
C LEU A 130 -0.77 8.35 -7.55
N VAL A 131 -1.50 7.25 -7.70
CA VAL A 131 -0.99 6.02 -8.27
C VAL A 131 -1.81 5.64 -9.50
N ASN A 132 -1.10 5.27 -10.56
CA ASN A 132 -1.71 4.64 -11.72
C ASN A 132 -2.09 3.20 -11.34
N PRO A 133 -3.33 2.74 -11.60
CA PRO A 133 -3.74 1.38 -11.25
C PRO A 133 -2.81 0.26 -11.76
N LEU A 134 -2.24 0.42 -12.95
CA LEU A 134 -1.29 -0.56 -13.51
C LEU A 134 0.02 -0.56 -12.72
N HIS A 135 0.50 0.61 -12.29
CA HIS A 135 1.67 0.72 -11.42
C HIS A 135 1.41 0.09 -10.05
N LEU A 136 0.21 0.28 -9.47
CA LEU A 136 -0.18 -0.37 -8.23
C LEU A 136 -0.16 -1.90 -8.35
N ALA A 137 -0.67 -2.44 -9.46
CA ALA A 137 -0.61 -3.88 -9.75
C ALA A 137 0.85 -4.37 -9.85
N CYS A 138 1.73 -3.62 -10.53
CA CYS A 138 3.16 -3.94 -10.62
C CYS A 138 3.80 -3.97 -9.22
N MET A 139 3.51 -3.01 -8.34
CA MET A 139 4.03 -3.02 -6.97
C MET A 139 3.56 -4.23 -6.17
N TYR A 140 2.28 -4.60 -6.28
CA TYR A 140 1.73 -5.79 -5.62
C TYR A 140 2.34 -7.09 -6.12
N SER A 141 2.79 -7.13 -7.37
CA SER A 141 3.50 -8.31 -7.90
C SER A 141 4.79 -8.64 -7.15
N GLY A 142 5.42 -7.63 -6.54
CA GLY A 142 6.57 -7.82 -5.66
C GLY A 142 6.31 -8.77 -4.48
N PHE A 143 5.06 -8.87 -4.01
CA PHE A 143 4.74 -9.71 -2.85
C PHE A 143 4.77 -11.20 -3.16
N PHE A 144 4.42 -11.60 -4.39
CA PHE A 144 4.46 -13.00 -4.80
C PHE A 144 5.67 -13.36 -5.66
N GLN A 145 6.44 -12.38 -6.17
CA GLN A 145 7.68 -12.58 -6.94
C GLN A 145 8.96 -12.32 -6.13
N ASP A 146 8.98 -12.71 -4.85
CA ASP A 146 10.17 -12.63 -3.98
C ASP A 146 10.79 -11.23 -3.89
N GLY A 147 9.94 -10.20 -3.92
CA GLY A 147 10.35 -8.80 -3.85
C GLY A 147 10.61 -8.14 -5.21
N ASN A 148 10.40 -8.82 -6.35
CA ASN A 148 10.62 -8.25 -7.69
C ASN A 148 9.32 -7.77 -8.32
N MET A 149 9.27 -6.54 -8.82
CA MET A 149 8.11 -6.01 -9.51
C MET A 149 8.12 -6.42 -10.99
N ILE A 150 7.08 -7.13 -11.42
CA ILE A 150 6.87 -7.52 -12.82
C ILE A 150 6.68 -6.27 -13.69
N ALA A 151 7.30 -6.25 -14.87
CA ALA A 151 7.02 -5.27 -15.90
C ALA A 151 5.69 -5.63 -16.59
N PRO A 152 4.73 -4.69 -16.70
CA PRO A 152 3.42 -4.99 -17.27
C PRO A 152 3.54 -5.24 -18.78
N TYR A 153 2.74 -6.17 -19.29
CA TYR A 153 2.65 -6.49 -20.71
C TYR A 153 1.20 -6.79 -21.09
N LEU A 154 0.84 -6.57 -22.35
CA LEU A 154 -0.53 -6.78 -22.85
C LEU A 154 -0.65 -8.06 -23.69
N GLU A 155 0.36 -8.34 -24.50
CA GLU A 155 0.37 -9.51 -25.37
C GLU A 155 0.75 -10.77 -24.58
N TYR A 156 -0.20 -11.70 -24.48
CA TYR A 156 0.05 -13.00 -23.90
C TYR A 156 0.97 -13.82 -24.81
N GLU A 157 2.03 -14.35 -24.23
CA GLU A 157 2.94 -15.28 -24.88
C GLU A 157 3.07 -16.53 -24.00
N GLU A 158 2.72 -17.68 -24.56
CA GLU A 158 2.79 -18.94 -23.84
C GLU A 158 4.23 -19.26 -23.44
N GLY A 159 4.46 -19.55 -22.16
CA GLY A 159 5.79 -19.87 -21.62
C GLY A 159 6.73 -18.66 -21.47
N LYS A 160 6.22 -17.42 -21.61
CA LYS A 160 7.00 -16.22 -21.30
C LYS A 160 7.23 -16.10 -19.80
N GLU A 161 8.50 -16.12 -19.43
CA GLU A 161 8.91 -15.81 -18.06
C GLU A 161 8.67 -14.32 -17.77
N PRO A 162 8.29 -13.96 -16.53
CA PRO A 162 8.10 -12.56 -16.16
C PRO A 162 9.43 -11.81 -16.30
N SER A 163 9.39 -10.67 -16.98
CA SER A 163 10.45 -9.67 -16.87
C SER A 163 10.16 -8.76 -15.69
N TYR A 164 11.21 -8.28 -15.03
CA TYR A 164 11.07 -7.38 -13.89
C TYR A 164 11.35 -5.94 -14.30
N TRP A 165 10.45 -5.04 -13.93
CA TRP A 165 10.68 -3.60 -14.03
C TRP A 165 11.62 -3.14 -12.91
N VAL A 166 11.38 -3.61 -11.69
CA VAL A 166 12.22 -3.30 -10.53
C VAL A 166 12.59 -4.60 -9.83
N GLU A 167 13.85 -5.00 -9.96
CA GLU A 167 14.41 -6.10 -9.19
C GLU A 167 14.70 -5.65 -7.75
N HIS A 168 14.53 -6.59 -6.80
CA HIS A 168 14.75 -6.34 -5.38
C HIS A 168 14.01 -5.11 -4.85
N ALA A 169 12.80 -4.83 -5.37
CA ALA A 169 11.95 -3.74 -4.91
C ALA A 169 11.77 -3.80 -3.38
N PHE A 170 11.50 -5.01 -2.88
CA PHE A 170 11.46 -5.36 -1.46
C PHE A 170 12.45 -6.49 -1.17
N THR A 171 12.81 -6.71 0.10
CA THR A 171 13.50 -7.95 0.47
C THR A 171 12.55 -9.14 0.32
N PRO A 172 13.05 -10.35 -0.02
CA PRO A 172 12.22 -11.55 -0.10
C PRO A 172 11.44 -11.83 1.19
N GLU A 173 12.06 -11.56 2.34
CA GLU A 173 11.44 -11.73 3.65
C GLU A 173 10.29 -10.73 3.87
N ALA A 174 10.49 -9.45 3.52
CA ALA A 174 9.43 -8.45 3.60
C ALA A 174 8.27 -8.80 2.67
N ALA A 175 8.56 -9.16 1.42
CA ALA A 175 7.56 -9.57 0.44
C ALA A 175 6.72 -10.75 0.94
N LYS A 176 7.37 -11.78 1.50
CA LYS A 176 6.70 -12.96 2.05
C LYS A 176 5.81 -12.63 3.25
N THR A 177 6.28 -11.79 4.17
CA THR A 177 5.47 -11.35 5.32
C THR A 177 4.20 -10.64 4.85
N ILE A 178 4.32 -9.69 3.93
CA ILE A 178 3.16 -8.97 3.39
C ILE A 178 2.21 -9.91 2.62
N TYR A 179 2.75 -10.84 1.84
CA TYR A 179 1.94 -11.85 1.14
C TYR A 179 1.07 -12.67 2.10
N GLU A 180 1.64 -13.14 3.21
CA GLU A 180 0.88 -13.90 4.22
C GLU A 180 -0.12 -13.03 4.97
N ASP A 181 0.25 -11.81 5.37
CA ASP A 181 -0.68 -10.90 6.05
C ASP A 181 -1.85 -10.48 5.14
N LEU A 182 -1.63 -10.35 3.82
CA LEU A 182 -2.71 -10.06 2.86
C LEU A 182 -3.68 -11.23 2.65
N LYS A 183 -3.27 -12.48 2.92
CA LYS A 183 -4.20 -13.61 3.00
C LYS A 183 -5.09 -13.47 4.23
N GLU A 184 -4.53 -13.02 5.34
CA GLU A 184 -5.29 -12.79 6.58
C GLU A 184 -6.32 -11.66 6.45
N VAL A 185 -6.07 -10.63 5.64
CA VAL A 185 -7.08 -9.60 5.31
C VAL A 185 -8.35 -10.20 4.69
N VAL A 186 -8.22 -11.32 3.98
CA VAL A 186 -9.35 -12.03 3.34
C VAL A 186 -9.88 -13.14 4.24
N SER A 187 -9.02 -13.97 4.84
CA SER A 187 -9.42 -15.14 5.61
C SER A 187 -10.04 -14.77 6.98
N ASN A 188 -9.60 -13.67 7.59
CA ASN A 188 -10.04 -13.27 8.92
C ASN A 188 -11.47 -12.69 8.87
N PRO A 189 -12.40 -13.14 9.74
CA PRO A 189 -13.78 -12.60 9.80
C PRO A 189 -13.88 -11.10 10.03
N ASN A 190 -12.86 -10.50 10.67
CA ASN A 190 -12.78 -9.05 10.91
C ASN A 190 -11.96 -8.32 9.84
N GLY A 191 -11.38 -9.05 8.88
CA GLY A 191 -10.58 -8.48 7.81
C GLY A 191 -11.44 -7.63 6.87
N THR A 192 -10.94 -6.47 6.49
CA THR A 192 -11.69 -5.57 5.60
C THR A 192 -11.97 -6.19 4.22
N GLY A 193 -11.21 -7.21 3.81
CA GLY A 193 -11.40 -7.97 2.58
C GLY A 193 -12.25 -9.24 2.73
N HIS A 194 -12.81 -9.52 3.90
CA HIS A 194 -13.42 -10.83 4.21
C HIS A 194 -14.53 -11.26 3.27
N GLY A 195 -15.26 -10.32 2.65
CA GLY A 195 -16.26 -10.62 1.64
C GLY A 195 -15.73 -11.48 0.48
N ALA A 196 -14.45 -11.35 0.13
CA ALA A 196 -13.80 -12.13 -0.91
C ALA A 196 -13.56 -13.61 -0.52
N ALA A 197 -13.58 -13.96 0.78
CA ALA A 197 -13.46 -15.36 1.22
C ALA A 197 -14.66 -16.23 0.81
N SER A 198 -15.77 -15.61 0.39
CA SER A 198 -16.95 -16.32 -0.11
C SER A 198 -16.77 -16.92 -1.51
N VAL A 199 -15.72 -16.52 -2.24
CA VAL A 199 -15.41 -17.03 -3.58
C VAL A 199 -14.92 -18.48 -3.46
N ARG A 200 -15.72 -19.43 -3.96
CA ARG A 200 -15.41 -20.86 -3.81
C ARG A 200 -14.33 -21.31 -4.78
N GLY A 201 -13.47 -22.21 -4.29
CA GLY A 201 -12.51 -22.94 -5.13
C GLY A 201 -11.24 -22.16 -5.47
N VAL A 202 -11.01 -21.01 -4.83
CA VAL A 202 -9.78 -20.22 -4.93
C VAL A 202 -9.41 -19.65 -3.58
N SER A 203 -8.12 -19.62 -3.29
CA SER A 203 -7.54 -18.89 -2.16
C SER A 203 -7.13 -17.49 -2.65
N LEU A 204 -7.53 -16.47 -1.91
CA LEU A 204 -7.29 -15.07 -2.28
C LEU A 204 -6.49 -14.34 -1.20
N ALA A 205 -5.67 -13.41 -1.65
CA ALA A 205 -5.02 -12.41 -0.82
C ALA A 205 -5.31 -11.03 -1.42
N GLY A 206 -5.45 -10.02 -0.57
CA GLY A 206 -5.77 -8.69 -1.08
C GLY A 206 -5.95 -7.63 -0.01
N LYS A 207 -6.17 -6.40 -0.47
CA LYS A 207 -6.35 -5.24 0.40
C LYS A 207 -7.44 -4.33 -0.15
N THR A 208 -8.37 -3.95 0.72
CA THR A 208 -9.31 -2.87 0.43
C THR A 208 -8.66 -1.50 0.64
N GLY A 209 -9.09 -0.53 -0.15
CA GLY A 209 -8.74 0.87 0.00
C GLY A 209 -9.98 1.75 -0.01
N THR A 210 -9.97 2.79 0.82
CA THR A 210 -10.89 3.92 0.68
C THR A 210 -10.02 5.16 0.57
N ALA A 211 -10.26 5.97 -0.45
CA ALA A 211 -9.66 7.29 -0.57
C ALA A 211 -10.77 8.34 -0.53
N GLU A 212 -10.68 9.23 0.45
CA GLU A 212 -11.53 10.41 0.52
C GLU A 212 -11.05 11.44 -0.51
N ILE A 213 -11.84 11.70 -1.54
CA ILE A 213 -11.64 12.87 -2.40
C ILE A 213 -12.39 14.03 -1.76
N LYS A 214 -11.71 14.74 -0.85
CA LYS A 214 -12.20 15.98 -0.24
C LYS A 214 -11.45 17.16 -0.83
N SER A 215 -12.17 18.23 -1.15
CA SER A 215 -11.56 19.51 -1.54
C SER A 215 -10.91 20.24 -0.36
N SER A 216 -11.38 19.95 0.86
CA SER A 216 -10.82 20.37 2.15
C SER A 216 -11.33 19.46 3.28
N GLN A 217 -10.74 19.49 4.48
CA GLN A 217 -11.21 18.66 5.61
C GLN A 217 -12.64 19.00 6.09
N GLU A 218 -13.17 20.16 5.71
CA GLU A 218 -14.54 20.61 6.03
C GLU A 218 -15.57 20.15 4.97
N ASP A 219 -15.13 19.48 3.90
CA ASP A 219 -15.99 19.01 2.82
C ASP A 219 -16.77 17.76 3.23
N GLU A 220 -17.96 17.97 3.78
CA GLU A 220 -18.92 16.91 4.16
C GLU A 220 -19.53 16.19 2.94
N ASN A 221 -19.34 16.71 1.71
CA ASN A 221 -19.83 16.10 0.47
C ASN A 221 -18.74 15.37 -0.33
N GLY A 222 -17.59 15.10 0.31
CA GLY A 222 -16.46 14.39 -0.30
C GLY A 222 -16.91 13.07 -0.95
N ARG A 223 -16.39 12.80 -2.15
CA ARG A 223 -16.63 11.51 -2.83
C ARG A 223 -15.62 10.49 -2.32
N GLU A 224 -16.08 9.29 -2.02
CA GLU A 224 -15.19 8.18 -1.69
C GLU A 224 -14.87 7.34 -2.93
N LEU A 225 -13.58 7.05 -3.13
CA LEU A 225 -13.14 6.01 -4.06
C LEU A 225 -12.87 4.72 -3.30
N GLY A 226 -13.56 3.66 -3.71
CA GLY A 226 -13.30 2.30 -3.24
C GLY A 226 -12.27 1.59 -4.12
N TRP A 227 -11.31 0.94 -3.47
CA TRP A 227 -10.31 0.07 -4.07
C TRP A 227 -10.40 -1.33 -3.51
N PHE A 228 -10.13 -2.33 -4.35
CA PHE A 228 -9.77 -3.66 -3.89
C PHE A 228 -8.72 -4.24 -4.82
N VAL A 229 -7.51 -4.45 -4.29
CA VAL A 229 -6.43 -5.16 -4.99
C VAL A 229 -6.44 -6.59 -4.48
N VAL A 230 -6.57 -7.57 -5.39
CA VAL A 230 -6.74 -8.98 -5.04
C VAL A 230 -6.01 -9.85 -6.05
N TYR A 231 -5.38 -10.93 -5.56
CA TYR A 231 -4.73 -11.94 -6.41
C TYR A 231 -4.99 -13.34 -5.86
N ASN A 232 -4.95 -14.31 -6.77
CA ASN A 232 -5.13 -15.73 -6.47
C ASN A 232 -3.81 -16.33 -5.97
N THR A 233 -3.82 -16.92 -4.78
CA THR A 233 -2.64 -17.51 -4.14
C THR A 233 -2.40 -18.98 -4.52
N ASP A 234 -3.32 -19.60 -5.26
CA ASP A 234 -3.21 -20.98 -5.75
C ASP A 234 -2.48 -21.07 -7.11
N VAL A 235 -2.30 -19.93 -7.80
CA VAL A 235 -1.61 -19.88 -9.09
C VAL A 235 -0.10 -19.87 -8.87
N PRO A 236 0.69 -20.66 -9.62
CA PRO A 236 2.14 -20.58 -9.56
C PRO A 236 2.62 -19.15 -9.82
N LYS A 237 3.74 -18.77 -9.19
CA LYS A 237 4.43 -17.48 -9.38
C LYS A 237 4.66 -17.07 -10.84
N SER A 238 4.73 -18.04 -11.76
CA SER A 238 4.87 -17.83 -13.20
C SER A 238 3.56 -17.52 -13.95
N GLY A 239 2.40 -17.54 -13.27
CA GLY A 239 1.08 -17.50 -13.91
C GLY A 239 0.25 -16.23 -13.67
N VAL A 240 0.84 -15.16 -13.14
CA VAL A 240 0.09 -13.92 -12.88
C VAL A 240 0.14 -13.00 -14.10
N VAL A 241 -1.02 -12.83 -14.73
CA VAL A 241 -1.35 -11.81 -15.74
C VAL A 241 -2.15 -10.70 -15.07
#